data_AF-A0A355DEY7-F1
#
_entry.id   AF-A0A355DEY7-F1
#
_cell.length_a   1.000
_cell.length_b   1.000
_cell.length_c   1.000
_cell.angle_alpha   90.00
_cell.angle_beta   90.00
_cell.angle_gamma   90.00
#
_symmetry.space_group_name_H-M   'P 1'
#
loop_
_entity.id
_entity.type
_entity.pdbx_description
1 polymer ?
#
loop_
_entity_poly.entity_id
_entity_poly.type
_entity_poly.pdbx_seq_one_letter_code
_entity_poly.pdbx_strand_id
1 'polypeptide(L)'
;MRRIPFTTWVTLAVVGFSTLFVLWVVNPDGVLFSRSTPTGGDLGAHVWGPAFIRDELLPRFRLTGWTPDWYAGFPAFHFYMVVPMLMVVAVNVGLVAPLAVLAAAGVVAAAVRLLRNRPSGWVPGLWALAALTVLVVPVHYGLAMKWVTVAGLVVMPAAGWALGRLAGLPFPGPALTGAATLPFIFDRAFNIMGGNLMSTMAGEFAFALAVSACLVYLGLLIRGFETGRGRGWAALLLALTGLCHLLVAFYALVASFVAFVLRPSRAAFTWLATTGVVAALCAAFWVLPFWWQRDHLNDMAWDKLTAYRSYLWDRSNLAADFLTNDPPLQVVIIVAAVGALLSLVYRRRLGLVLAGTAAILAVAFVYLPEGRLYNGRILPGYYLCLYLLAAVAVAEVLRLVGRLLDGLRARGGTG
;
A
#
# COMPACT_ATOMS: atom_id res chain seq x y z
N MET A 1 2.99 8.47 35.66
CA MET A 1 3.23 8.02 34.27
C MET A 1 2.57 6.66 34.06
N ARG A 2 1.61 6.51 33.13
CA ARG A 2 1.05 5.18 32.81
C ARG A 2 2.16 4.32 32.22
N ARG A 3 2.42 3.13 32.79
CA ARG A 3 3.40 2.18 32.22
C ARG A 3 2.90 1.74 30.85
N ILE A 4 3.70 1.99 29.81
CA ILE A 4 3.42 1.50 28.46
C ILE A 4 3.61 -0.02 28.48
N PRO A 5 2.63 -0.82 28.02
CA PRO A 5 2.76 -2.28 28.00
C PRO A 5 3.95 -2.73 27.16
N PHE A 6 4.67 -3.76 27.59
CA PHE A 6 5.81 -4.35 26.84
C PHE A 6 5.45 -4.70 25.39
N THR A 7 4.24 -5.21 25.15
CA THR A 7 3.72 -5.51 23.80
C THR A 7 3.68 -4.31 22.87
N THR A 8 3.51 -3.10 23.42
CA THR A 8 3.54 -1.85 22.65
C THR A 8 4.96 -1.54 22.22
N TRP A 9 5.95 -1.71 23.11
CA TRP A 9 7.37 -1.55 22.77
C TRP A 9 7.83 -2.54 21.70
N VAL A 10 7.45 -3.81 21.81
CA VAL A 10 7.75 -4.81 20.78
C VAL A 10 7.13 -4.42 19.44
N THR A 11 5.88 -3.96 19.44
CA THR A 11 5.21 -3.53 18.21
C THR A 11 5.90 -2.33 17.58
N LEU A 12 6.25 -1.32 18.39
CA LEU A 12 6.98 -0.13 17.93
C LEU A 12 8.35 -0.50 17.38
N ALA A 13 9.07 -1.42 18.04
CA ALA A 13 10.35 -1.91 17.58
C ALA A 13 10.21 -2.63 16.23
N VAL A 14 9.31 -3.60 16.11
CA VAL A 14 9.14 -4.37 14.86
C VAL A 14 8.75 -3.47 13.69
N VAL A 15 7.72 -2.63 13.85
CA VAL A 15 7.24 -1.76 12.78
C VAL A 15 8.24 -0.62 12.49
N GLY A 16 8.82 -0.04 13.55
CA GLY A 16 9.83 1.01 13.44
C GLY A 16 11.09 0.52 12.74
N PHE A 17 11.65 -0.61 13.14
CA PHE A 17 12.81 -1.21 12.48
C PHE A 17 12.50 -1.63 11.05
N SER A 18 11.31 -2.20 10.77
CA SER A 18 10.90 -2.52 9.40
C SER A 18 10.85 -1.26 8.52
N THR A 19 10.28 -0.17 9.03
CA THR A 19 10.18 1.12 8.33
C THR A 19 11.56 1.74 8.10
N LEU A 20 12.40 1.78 9.14
CA LEU A 20 13.76 2.31 9.07
C LEU A 20 14.66 1.49 8.16
N PHE A 21 14.50 0.16 8.14
CA PHE A 21 15.22 -0.72 7.24
C PHE A 21 14.88 -0.41 5.78
N VAL A 22 13.60 -0.28 5.44
CA VAL A 22 13.19 0.12 4.09
C VAL A 22 13.77 1.49 3.74
N LEU A 23 13.65 2.48 4.64
CA LEU A 23 14.20 3.82 4.44
C LEU A 23 15.71 3.81 4.20
N TRP A 24 16.44 2.99 4.96
CA TRP A 24 17.88 2.82 4.80
C TRP A 24 18.24 2.24 3.43
N VAL A 25 17.53 1.17 2.98
CA VAL A 25 17.80 0.55 1.68
C VAL A 25 17.49 1.49 0.51
N VAL A 26 16.43 2.30 0.59
CA VAL A 26 16.06 3.22 -0.51
C VAL A 26 16.82 4.54 -0.49
N ASN A 27 17.72 4.74 0.48
CA ASN A 27 18.52 5.96 0.63
C ASN A 27 20.04 5.69 0.63
N PRO A 28 20.58 4.91 -0.33
CA PRO A 28 22.03 4.71 -0.42
C PRO A 28 22.73 6.05 -0.57
N ASP A 29 23.82 6.26 0.18
CA ASP A 29 24.64 7.47 0.18
C ASP A 29 23.88 8.79 0.40
N GLY A 30 22.69 8.72 1.01
CA GLY A 30 21.84 9.89 1.21
C GLY A 30 21.16 10.41 -0.06
N VAL A 31 21.02 9.58 -1.10
CA VAL A 31 20.47 9.97 -2.41
C VAL A 31 19.09 10.62 -2.33
N LEU A 32 18.25 10.32 -1.34
CA LEU A 32 16.94 10.97 -1.17
C LEU A 32 17.07 12.48 -0.90
N PHE A 33 18.23 12.94 -0.43
CA PHE A 33 18.47 14.34 -0.07
C PHE A 33 19.36 15.07 -1.10
N SER A 34 19.86 14.39 -2.13
CA SER A 34 20.59 15.04 -3.22
C SER A 34 19.62 15.77 -4.16
N ARG A 35 20.09 16.80 -4.88
CA ARG A 35 19.23 17.57 -5.81
C ARG A 35 18.98 16.86 -7.15
N SER A 36 19.62 15.71 -7.40
CA SER A 36 19.41 14.95 -8.64
C SER A 36 17.98 14.44 -8.77
N THR A 37 17.51 14.31 -10.00
CA THR A 37 16.27 13.61 -10.34
C THR A 37 16.50 12.10 -10.33
N PRO A 38 15.46 11.29 -10.02
CA PRO A 38 15.57 9.84 -10.16
C PRO A 38 15.75 9.44 -11.64
N THR A 39 16.35 8.27 -11.86
CA THR A 39 16.56 7.65 -13.18
C THR A 39 16.36 6.13 -13.06
N GLY A 40 16.46 5.42 -14.18
CA GLY A 40 16.27 3.96 -14.28
C GLY A 40 14.88 3.58 -14.77
N GLY A 41 14.81 2.62 -15.71
CA GLY A 41 13.55 2.18 -16.34
C GLY A 41 12.65 3.35 -16.76
N ASP A 42 11.34 3.20 -16.54
CA ASP A 42 10.35 4.26 -16.82
C ASP A 42 10.31 5.34 -15.72
N LEU A 43 10.97 5.12 -14.57
CA LEU A 43 11.00 6.10 -13.48
C LEU A 43 11.63 7.43 -13.92
N GLY A 44 12.63 7.38 -14.81
CA GLY A 44 13.21 8.58 -15.42
C GLY A 44 12.19 9.39 -16.24
N ALA A 45 11.27 8.72 -16.93
CA ALA A 45 10.21 9.38 -17.70
C ALA A 45 9.17 10.06 -16.79
N HIS A 46 8.97 9.57 -15.56
CA HIS A 46 8.07 10.19 -14.59
C HIS A 46 8.53 11.54 -14.07
N VAL A 47 9.79 11.94 -14.31
CA VAL A 47 10.29 13.28 -13.98
C VAL A 47 9.59 14.36 -14.80
N TRP A 48 9.04 14.05 -15.97
CA TRP A 48 8.30 15.03 -16.76
C TRP A 48 6.90 15.31 -16.21
N GLY A 49 6.16 14.27 -15.81
CA GLY A 49 4.73 14.36 -15.52
C GLY A 49 4.34 15.44 -14.47
N PRO A 50 4.96 15.45 -13.28
CA PRO A 50 4.66 16.45 -12.26
C PRO A 50 5.10 17.87 -12.66
N ALA A 51 6.16 18.03 -13.45
CA ALA A 51 6.53 19.33 -13.99
C ALA A 51 5.47 19.84 -14.97
N PHE A 52 5.04 19.00 -15.91
CA PHE A 52 4.00 19.35 -16.87
C PHE A 52 2.66 19.69 -16.19
N ILE A 53 2.18 18.88 -15.23
CA ILE A 53 0.92 19.21 -14.54
C ILE A 53 1.05 20.52 -13.74
N ARG A 54 2.20 20.78 -13.12
CA ARG A 54 2.47 22.01 -12.35
C ARG A 54 2.47 23.25 -13.24
N ASP A 55 3.19 23.21 -14.35
CA ASP A 55 3.49 24.40 -15.17
C ASP A 55 2.40 24.64 -16.22
N GLU A 56 1.81 23.57 -16.74
CA GLU A 56 0.90 23.64 -17.88
C GLU A 56 -0.56 23.42 -17.47
N LEU A 57 -0.88 22.44 -16.62
CA LEU A 57 -2.29 22.08 -16.39
C LEU A 57 -2.94 22.82 -15.22
N LEU A 58 -2.30 22.83 -14.05
CA LEU A 58 -2.85 23.44 -12.84
C LEU A 58 -3.13 24.96 -12.98
N PRO A 59 -2.28 25.78 -13.64
CA PRO A 59 -2.57 27.20 -13.84
C PRO A 59 -3.82 27.46 -14.69
N ARG A 60 -4.23 26.47 -15.48
CA ARG A 60 -5.45 26.48 -16.30
C ARG A 60 -6.61 25.73 -15.65
N PHE A 61 -6.49 25.38 -14.37
CA PHE A 61 -7.49 24.60 -13.62
C PHE A 61 -7.83 23.25 -14.27
N ARG A 62 -6.83 22.58 -14.84
CA ARG A 62 -6.97 21.27 -15.49
C ARG A 62 -6.13 20.20 -14.78
N LEU A 63 -6.58 18.95 -14.91
CA LEU A 63 -5.87 17.75 -14.46
C LEU A 63 -5.45 16.84 -15.61
N THR A 64 -5.96 17.08 -16.82
CA THR A 64 -5.60 16.38 -18.05
C THR A 64 -5.48 17.40 -19.19
N GLY A 65 -4.75 17.05 -20.25
CA GLY A 65 -4.57 17.94 -21.40
C GLY A 65 -3.82 17.28 -22.56
N TRP A 66 -3.53 18.06 -23.59
CA TRP A 66 -2.64 17.68 -24.69
C TRP A 66 -1.26 18.28 -24.45
N THR A 67 -0.20 17.48 -24.57
CA THR A 67 1.19 17.99 -24.59
C THR A 67 1.72 17.96 -26.03
N PRO A 68 2.46 18.99 -26.48
CA PRO A 68 3.20 18.97 -27.74
C PRO A 68 4.64 18.42 -27.60
N ASP A 69 5.05 17.97 -26.41
CA ASP A 69 6.47 17.73 -26.08
C ASP A 69 7.12 16.56 -26.86
N TRP A 70 6.34 15.55 -27.24
CA TRP A 70 6.83 14.38 -27.97
C TRP A 70 6.02 14.08 -29.22
N TYR A 71 6.72 13.84 -30.33
CA TYR A 71 6.12 13.56 -31.63
C TYR A 71 5.10 14.64 -32.03
N ALA A 72 3.87 14.27 -32.42
CA ALA A 72 2.77 15.21 -32.68
C ALA A 72 2.01 15.62 -31.39
N GLY A 73 2.45 15.11 -30.24
CA GLY A 73 1.81 15.25 -28.95
C GLY A 73 0.99 14.03 -28.52
N PHE A 74 0.53 14.05 -27.27
CA PHE A 74 -0.31 12.98 -26.71
C PHE A 74 -1.24 13.48 -25.58
N PRO A 75 -2.30 12.71 -25.25
CA PRO A 75 -3.24 13.07 -24.18
C PRO A 75 -2.64 12.80 -22.79
N ALA A 76 -1.95 13.79 -22.22
CA ALA A 76 -1.38 13.75 -20.88
C ALA A 76 -2.46 13.52 -19.79
N PHE A 77 -2.19 12.59 -18.88
CA PHE A 77 -3.01 12.22 -17.70
C PHE A 77 -4.43 11.69 -17.98
N HIS A 78 -4.77 11.39 -19.23
CA HIS A 78 -6.04 10.73 -19.56
C HIS A 78 -6.03 9.26 -19.16
N PHE A 79 -4.88 8.59 -19.31
CA PHE A 79 -4.70 7.16 -19.00
C PHE A 79 -3.65 6.90 -17.92
N TYR A 80 -3.08 7.95 -17.34
CA TYR A 80 -2.09 7.86 -16.26
C TYR A 80 -2.65 8.43 -14.96
N MET A 81 -2.25 7.83 -13.84
CA MET A 81 -2.76 8.15 -12.51
C MET A 81 -2.27 9.55 -12.08
N VAL A 82 -3.22 10.47 -11.86
CA VAL A 82 -2.91 11.89 -11.63
C VAL A 82 -2.50 12.19 -10.18
N VAL A 83 -3.07 11.46 -9.20
CA VAL A 83 -2.87 11.74 -7.77
C VAL A 83 -1.41 11.59 -7.32
N PRO A 84 -0.66 10.54 -7.72
CA PRO A 84 0.76 10.43 -7.39
C PRO A 84 1.58 11.62 -7.90
N MET A 85 1.25 12.15 -9.09
CA MET A 85 1.94 13.31 -9.64
C MET A 85 1.56 14.60 -8.89
N LEU A 86 0.29 14.75 -8.51
CA LEU A 86 -0.14 15.86 -7.66
C LEU A 86 0.52 15.82 -6.27
N MET A 87 0.79 14.63 -5.72
CA MET A 87 1.56 14.50 -4.48
C MET A 87 2.98 15.05 -4.65
N VAL A 88 3.65 14.77 -5.78
CA VAL A 88 4.96 15.37 -6.08
C VAL A 88 4.85 16.88 -6.16
N VAL A 89 3.88 17.41 -6.89
CA VAL A 89 3.71 18.87 -7.03
C VAL A 89 3.44 19.52 -5.68
N ALA A 90 2.60 18.91 -4.84
CA ALA A 90 2.30 19.41 -3.50
C ALA A 90 3.57 19.50 -2.63
N VAL A 91 4.44 18.49 -2.67
CA VAL A 91 5.73 18.51 -1.95
C VAL A 91 6.71 19.49 -2.58
N ASN A 92 6.74 19.60 -3.91
CA ASN A 92 7.67 20.49 -4.62
C ASN A 92 7.33 21.96 -4.39
N VAL A 93 6.07 22.34 -4.54
CA VAL A 93 5.61 23.73 -4.48
C VAL A 93 5.38 24.17 -3.03
N GLY A 94 4.94 23.27 -2.15
CA GLY A 94 4.49 23.63 -0.82
C GLY A 94 3.26 24.55 -0.85
N LEU A 95 3.08 25.37 0.19
CA LEU A 95 2.05 26.40 0.21
C LEU A 95 2.54 27.71 -0.41
N VAL A 96 1.63 28.48 -1.00
CA VAL A 96 1.91 29.86 -1.45
C VAL A 96 2.32 30.75 -0.28
N ALA A 97 3.20 31.73 -0.51
CA ALA A 97 3.93 32.43 0.56
C ALA A 97 3.08 32.93 1.75
N PRO A 98 1.91 33.60 1.56
CA PRO A 98 1.10 34.03 2.70
C PRO A 98 0.54 32.86 3.52
N LEU A 99 0.08 31.79 2.83
CA LEU A 99 -0.44 30.59 3.48
C LEU A 99 0.68 29.76 4.12
N ALA A 100 1.86 29.72 3.50
CA ALA A 100 3.02 29.03 4.04
C ALA A 100 3.48 29.63 5.37
N VAL A 101 3.55 30.96 5.45
CA VAL A 101 3.91 31.66 6.70
C VAL A 101 2.89 31.38 7.80
N LEU A 102 1.59 31.47 7.49
CA LEU A 102 0.53 31.19 8.46
C LEU A 102 0.53 29.73 8.92
N ALA A 103 0.71 28.79 7.98
CA ALA A 103 0.79 27.37 8.30
C ALA A 103 2.05 27.04 9.09
N ALA A 104 3.21 27.61 8.76
CA ALA A 104 4.44 27.44 9.51
C ALA A 104 4.32 27.99 10.93
N ALA A 105 3.73 29.18 11.10
CA ALA A 105 3.43 29.75 12.41
C ALA A 105 2.48 28.84 13.22
N GLY A 106 1.45 28.29 12.57
CA GLY A 106 0.54 27.32 13.16
C GLY A 106 1.23 26.02 13.59
N VAL A 107 2.13 25.49 12.76
CA VAL A 107 2.96 24.30 13.06
C VAL A 107 3.85 24.57 14.27
N VAL A 108 4.53 25.71 14.31
CA VAL A 108 5.37 26.11 15.45
C VAL A 108 4.53 26.27 16.71
N ALA A 109 3.39 26.97 16.65
CA ALA A 109 2.50 27.14 17.79
C ALA A 109 1.96 25.79 18.31
N ALA A 110 1.60 24.88 17.41
CA ALA A 110 1.18 23.52 17.76
C ALA A 110 2.32 22.71 18.39
N ALA A 111 3.55 22.81 17.85
CA ALA A 111 4.72 22.13 18.38
C ALA A 111 5.07 22.65 19.78
N VAL A 112 5.07 23.97 19.99
CA VAL A 112 5.27 24.60 21.31
C VAL A 112 4.18 24.14 22.29
N ARG A 113 2.92 24.08 21.86
CA ARG A 113 1.82 23.58 22.71
C ARG A 113 2.00 22.10 23.07
N LEU A 114 2.42 21.26 22.14
CA LEU A 114 2.72 19.84 22.40
C LEU A 114 3.90 19.67 23.37
N LEU A 115 4.98 20.43 23.18
CA LEU A 115 6.17 20.40 24.03
C LEU A 115 5.91 20.93 25.45
N ARG A 116 5.05 21.95 25.58
CA ARG A 116 4.65 22.55 26.86
C ARG A 116 3.70 21.65 27.65
N ASN A 117 2.65 21.16 26.99
CA ASN A 117 1.58 20.42 27.68
C ASN A 117 1.87 18.92 27.80
N ARG A 118 2.77 18.40 26.94
CA ARG A 118 3.15 16.97 26.85
C ARG A 118 1.97 16.00 27.02
N PRO A 119 0.83 16.20 26.30
CA PRO A 119 -0.30 15.28 26.38
C PRO A 119 0.11 13.88 25.94
N SER A 120 -0.71 12.88 26.25
CA SER A 120 -0.49 11.52 25.74
C SER A 120 -0.41 11.56 24.20
N GLY A 121 0.72 11.13 23.64
CA GLY A 121 0.96 11.16 22.19
C GLY A 121 1.65 12.43 21.66
N TRP A 122 2.21 13.29 22.51
CA TRP A 122 2.91 14.50 22.04
C TRP A 122 4.09 14.21 21.09
N VAL A 123 4.84 13.13 21.31
CA VAL A 123 5.96 12.73 20.42
C VAL A 123 5.44 12.36 19.01
N PRO A 124 4.47 11.42 18.84
CA PRO A 124 3.80 11.22 17.55
C PRO A 124 3.22 12.49 16.94
N GLY A 125 2.66 13.38 17.77
CA GLY A 125 2.15 14.68 17.32
C GLY A 125 3.24 15.57 16.72
N LEU A 126 4.44 15.59 17.31
CA LEU A 126 5.58 16.31 16.75
C LEU A 126 6.06 15.70 15.43
N TRP A 127 6.07 14.38 15.30
CA TRP A 127 6.37 13.72 14.03
C TRP A 127 5.35 14.06 12.94
N ALA A 128 4.06 14.09 13.29
CA ALA A 128 3.00 14.51 12.37
C ALA A 128 3.16 15.98 11.93
N LEU A 129 3.52 16.87 12.87
CA LEU A 129 3.81 18.26 12.54
C LEU A 129 5.06 18.40 11.65
N ALA A 130 6.12 17.63 11.91
CA ALA A 130 7.31 17.61 11.07
C ALA A 130 7.00 17.13 9.64
N ALA A 131 6.16 16.09 9.51
CA ALA A 131 5.67 15.63 8.20
C ALA A 131 4.80 16.69 7.51
N LEU A 132 3.97 17.43 8.27
CA LEU A 132 3.15 18.51 7.72
C LEU A 132 4.04 19.65 7.17
N THR A 133 5.17 19.95 7.79
CA THR A 133 6.11 20.97 7.30
C THR A 133 6.58 20.69 5.88
N VAL A 134 6.72 19.42 5.47
CA VAL A 134 7.09 19.02 4.11
C VAL A 134 6.05 19.44 3.07
N LEU A 135 4.78 19.58 3.46
CA LEU A 135 3.71 20.07 2.59
C LEU A 135 3.58 21.60 2.63
N VAL A 136 4.23 22.26 3.60
CA VAL A 136 4.18 23.72 3.78
C VAL A 136 5.33 24.41 3.07
N VAL A 137 6.55 23.89 3.25
CA VAL A 137 7.78 24.51 2.74
C VAL A 137 8.10 23.95 1.36
N PRO A 138 8.34 24.79 0.33
CA PRO A 138 8.74 24.31 -0.99
C PRO A 138 10.02 23.48 -0.93
N VAL A 139 10.02 22.33 -1.62
CA VAL A 139 11.16 21.40 -1.69
C VAL A 139 11.65 21.33 -3.12
N HIS A 140 12.98 21.26 -3.31
CA HIS A 140 13.57 21.11 -4.65
C HIS A 140 12.99 19.89 -5.40
N TYR A 141 12.72 20.05 -6.68
CA TYR A 141 11.93 19.10 -7.48
C TYR A 141 12.44 17.65 -7.43
N GLY A 142 13.76 17.45 -7.57
CA GLY A 142 14.36 16.12 -7.48
C GLY A 142 14.13 15.43 -6.12
N LEU A 143 14.12 16.20 -5.01
CA LEU A 143 13.84 15.67 -3.67
C LEU A 143 12.37 15.27 -3.56
N ALA A 144 11.45 16.15 -3.99
CA ALA A 144 10.02 15.86 -4.01
C ALA A 144 9.68 14.59 -4.79
N MET A 145 10.27 14.44 -5.98
CA MET A 145 10.14 13.23 -6.81
C MET A 145 10.59 11.98 -6.06
N LYS A 146 11.80 11.99 -5.49
CA LYS A 146 12.35 10.83 -4.77
C LYS A 146 11.54 10.48 -3.53
N TRP A 147 11.13 11.47 -2.74
CA TRP A 147 10.37 11.24 -1.51
C TRP A 147 9.01 10.61 -1.79
N VAL A 148 8.26 11.12 -2.78
CA VAL A 148 6.96 10.54 -3.14
C VAL A 148 7.12 9.15 -3.78
N THR A 149 8.16 8.96 -4.59
CA THR A 149 8.48 7.66 -5.20
C THR A 149 8.64 6.56 -4.14
N VAL A 150 9.39 6.83 -3.08
CA VAL A 150 9.67 5.81 -2.04
C VAL A 150 8.62 5.79 -0.92
N ALA A 151 7.77 6.81 -0.81
CA ALA A 151 6.80 6.95 0.29
C ALA A 151 5.89 5.73 0.43
N GLY A 152 5.44 5.16 -0.70
CA GLY A 152 4.63 3.94 -0.72
C GLY A 152 5.32 2.77 -0.01
N LEU A 153 6.60 2.52 -0.31
CA LEU A 153 7.39 1.46 0.29
C LEU A 153 7.68 1.72 1.77
N VAL A 154 8.09 2.94 2.12
CA VAL A 154 8.46 3.32 3.50
C VAL A 154 7.25 3.24 4.44
N VAL A 155 6.06 3.64 3.98
CA VAL A 155 4.83 3.59 4.80
C VAL A 155 4.24 2.18 4.87
N MET A 156 4.61 1.27 3.96
CA MET A 156 3.97 -0.04 3.83
C MET A 156 4.03 -0.90 5.11
N PRO A 157 5.14 -0.97 5.88
CA PRO A 157 5.15 -1.69 7.15
C PRO A 157 4.16 -1.13 8.18
N ALA A 158 4.03 0.20 8.25
CA ALA A 158 3.05 0.84 9.12
C ALA A 158 1.61 0.59 8.64
N ALA A 159 1.38 0.55 7.32
CA ALA A 159 0.10 0.21 6.72
C ALA A 159 -0.27 -1.27 6.96
N GLY A 160 0.68 -2.19 6.85
CA GLY A 160 0.52 -3.61 7.20
C GLY A 160 0.24 -3.81 8.68
N TRP A 161 0.84 -3.01 9.55
CA TRP A 161 0.47 -2.97 10.97
C TRP A 161 -0.96 -2.47 11.19
N ALA A 162 -1.35 -1.39 10.50
CA ALA A 162 -2.69 -0.83 10.58
C ALA A 162 -3.74 -1.85 10.10
N LEU A 163 -3.47 -2.59 9.02
CA LEU A 163 -4.30 -3.70 8.56
C LEU A 163 -4.59 -4.69 9.69
N GLY A 164 -3.55 -5.27 10.29
CA GLY A 164 -3.71 -6.27 11.34
C GLY A 164 -4.38 -5.68 12.60
N ARG A 165 -4.03 -4.45 12.97
CA ARG A 165 -4.58 -3.76 14.15
C ARG A 165 -6.06 -3.43 13.99
N LEU A 166 -6.47 -2.96 12.82
CA LEU A 166 -7.85 -2.59 12.50
C LEU A 166 -8.71 -3.84 12.31
N ALA A 167 -8.17 -4.89 11.70
CA ALA A 167 -8.83 -6.18 11.54
C ALA A 167 -8.97 -6.97 12.86
N GLY A 168 -8.51 -6.42 13.99
CA GLY A 168 -8.68 -7.03 15.30
C GLY A 168 -7.75 -8.21 15.57
N LEU A 169 -6.60 -8.30 14.88
CA LEU A 169 -5.63 -9.33 15.20
C LEU A 169 -5.06 -9.11 16.61
N PRO A 170 -5.02 -10.16 17.45
CA PRO A 170 -4.40 -10.11 18.76
C PRO A 170 -2.87 -10.07 18.65
N PHE A 171 -2.19 -9.53 19.66
CA PHE A 171 -0.72 -9.54 19.71
C PHE A 171 -0.18 -10.99 19.61
N PRO A 172 0.87 -11.25 18.80
CA PRO A 172 1.71 -10.29 18.05
C PRO A 172 1.25 -10.00 16.60
N GLY A 173 0.05 -10.42 16.20
CA GLY A 173 -0.47 -10.35 14.83
C GLY A 173 -0.27 -9.02 14.10
N PRO A 174 -0.69 -7.86 14.65
CA PRO A 174 -0.50 -6.58 13.98
C PRO A 174 0.96 -6.22 13.70
N ALA A 175 1.90 -6.56 14.60
CA ALA A 175 3.32 -6.28 14.36
C ALA A 175 3.85 -7.16 13.23
N LEU A 176 3.44 -8.43 13.20
CA LEU A 176 3.84 -9.39 12.17
C LEU A 176 3.26 -9.09 10.79
N THR A 177 2.03 -8.57 10.69
CA THR A 177 1.50 -8.13 9.39
C THR A 177 2.22 -6.91 8.85
N GLY A 178 2.77 -6.04 9.73
CA GLY A 178 3.69 -4.99 9.32
C GLY A 178 5.05 -5.53 8.84
N ALA A 179 5.64 -6.47 9.58
CA ALA A 179 6.92 -7.09 9.18
C ALA A 179 6.81 -7.91 7.88
N ALA A 180 5.66 -8.57 7.63
CA ALA A 180 5.43 -9.36 6.42
C ALA A 180 5.33 -8.54 5.14
N THR A 181 5.28 -7.20 5.21
CA THR A 181 5.43 -6.39 4.01
C THR A 181 6.88 -6.36 3.52
N LEU A 182 7.88 -6.63 4.39
CA LEU A 182 9.29 -6.67 3.98
C LEU A 182 9.58 -7.71 2.90
N PRO A 183 9.25 -9.01 3.07
CA PRO A 183 9.49 -9.99 2.02
C PRO A 183 8.71 -9.70 0.74
N PHE A 184 7.58 -8.99 0.80
CA PHE A 184 6.88 -8.49 -0.39
C PHE A 184 7.62 -7.33 -1.06
N ILE A 185 8.08 -6.32 -0.30
CA ILE A 185 8.85 -5.18 -0.80
C ILE A 185 10.13 -5.64 -1.47
N PHE A 186 10.79 -6.66 -0.91
CA PHE A 186 12.07 -7.18 -1.40
C PHE A 186 11.94 -8.44 -2.27
N ASP A 187 10.72 -8.81 -2.67
CA ASP A 187 10.49 -9.97 -3.54
C ASP A 187 11.20 -9.77 -4.88
N ARG A 188 12.11 -10.68 -5.24
CA ARG A 188 12.92 -10.62 -6.46
C ARG A 188 12.33 -11.39 -7.64
N ALA A 189 11.10 -11.89 -7.53
CA ALA A 189 10.45 -12.67 -8.57
C ALA A 189 9.75 -11.83 -9.66
N PHE A 190 9.64 -10.52 -9.47
CA PHE A 190 9.02 -9.60 -10.45
C PHE A 190 9.58 -8.19 -10.32
N ASN A 191 9.69 -7.45 -11.43
CA ASN A 191 10.29 -6.11 -11.47
C ASN A 191 9.44 -5.05 -12.17
N ILE A 192 8.34 -5.42 -12.83
CA ILE A 192 7.42 -4.47 -13.51
C ILE A 192 5.96 -4.69 -13.13
N MET A 193 5.67 -5.67 -12.27
CA MET A 193 4.29 -6.06 -12.00
C MET A 193 3.62 -5.14 -10.97
N GLY A 194 4.39 -4.51 -10.07
CA GLY A 194 3.93 -3.46 -9.16
C GLY A 194 4.10 -3.76 -7.67
N GLY A 195 4.32 -2.71 -6.87
CA GLY A 195 4.23 -2.76 -5.41
C GLY A 195 5.50 -3.12 -4.64
N ASN A 196 6.46 -3.82 -5.26
CA ASN A 196 7.77 -4.09 -4.65
C ASN A 196 8.82 -3.02 -5.01
N LEU A 197 10.02 -3.17 -4.47
CA LEU A 197 11.14 -2.24 -4.67
C LEU A 197 11.56 -2.16 -6.14
N MET A 198 11.76 -3.30 -6.81
CA MET A 198 12.18 -3.32 -8.22
C MET A 198 11.13 -2.70 -9.13
N SER A 199 9.84 -2.99 -8.92
CA SER A 199 8.75 -2.33 -9.68
C SER A 199 8.69 -0.83 -9.42
N THR A 200 8.91 -0.40 -8.18
CA THR A 200 8.99 1.04 -7.85
C THR A 200 10.11 1.72 -8.64
N MET A 201 11.28 1.08 -8.75
CA MET A 201 12.40 1.57 -9.56
C MET A 201 12.15 1.48 -11.07
N ALA A 202 11.31 0.55 -11.52
CA ALA A 202 10.89 0.48 -12.92
C ALA A 202 9.85 1.55 -13.32
N GLY A 203 9.30 2.32 -12.37
CA GLY A 203 8.29 3.36 -12.61
C GLY A 203 6.94 3.11 -11.93
N GLU A 204 6.73 1.94 -11.32
CA GLU A 204 5.47 1.54 -10.67
C GLU A 204 5.32 2.07 -9.23
N PHE A 205 5.88 3.24 -8.94
CA PHE A 205 5.86 3.81 -7.58
C PHE A 205 4.43 4.16 -7.11
N ALA A 206 3.56 4.53 -8.06
CA ALA A 206 2.15 4.76 -7.84
C ALA A 206 1.43 3.49 -7.31
N PHE A 207 1.86 2.32 -7.76
CA PHE A 207 1.36 1.02 -7.28
C PHE A 207 1.71 0.83 -5.79
N ALA A 208 2.94 1.14 -5.36
CA ALA A 208 3.35 1.04 -3.96
C ALA A 208 2.55 1.98 -3.04
N LEU A 209 2.28 3.20 -3.49
CA LEU A 209 1.37 4.14 -2.79
C LEU A 209 -0.04 3.54 -2.66
N ALA A 210 -0.57 2.98 -3.74
CA ALA A 210 -1.90 2.36 -3.76
C ALA A 210 -1.99 1.13 -2.84
N VAL A 211 -0.96 0.28 -2.80
CA VAL A 211 -0.87 -0.89 -1.89
C VAL A 211 -0.92 -0.44 -0.44
N SER A 212 -0.14 0.58 -0.06
CA SER A 212 -0.14 1.11 1.30
C SER A 212 -1.51 1.66 1.72
N ALA A 213 -2.20 2.40 0.84
CA ALA A 213 -3.59 2.82 1.09
C ALA A 213 -4.55 1.62 1.19
N CYS A 214 -4.36 0.62 0.32
CA CYS A 214 -5.20 -0.58 0.27
C CYS A 214 -5.10 -1.41 1.54
N LEU A 215 -3.91 -1.58 2.13
CA LEU A 215 -3.73 -2.32 3.39
C LEU A 215 -4.57 -1.69 4.52
N VAL A 216 -4.55 -0.36 4.65
CA VAL A 216 -5.36 0.34 5.66
C VAL A 216 -6.86 0.21 5.35
N TYR A 217 -7.24 0.33 4.07
CA TYR A 217 -8.62 0.10 3.62
C TYR A 217 -9.13 -1.30 4.03
N LEU A 218 -8.37 -2.36 3.77
CA LEU A 218 -8.74 -3.73 4.12
C LEU A 218 -8.93 -3.89 5.64
N GLY A 219 -8.08 -3.25 6.45
CA GLY A 219 -8.27 -3.22 7.90
C GLY A 219 -9.58 -2.53 8.31
N LEU A 220 -9.91 -1.41 7.68
CA LEU A 220 -11.17 -0.69 7.91
C LEU A 220 -12.40 -1.49 7.44
N LEU A 221 -12.30 -2.21 6.33
CA LEU A 221 -13.35 -3.08 5.79
C LEU A 221 -13.72 -4.16 6.81
N ILE A 222 -12.74 -4.92 7.31
CA ILE A 222 -12.97 -5.98 8.30
C ILE A 222 -13.62 -5.40 9.58
N ARG A 223 -13.07 -4.29 10.09
CA ARG A 223 -13.64 -3.59 11.27
C ARG A 223 -15.04 -3.03 11.00
N GLY A 224 -15.26 -2.53 9.80
CA GLY A 224 -16.50 -1.89 9.37
C GLY A 224 -17.66 -2.88 9.32
N PHE A 225 -17.41 -4.10 8.87
CA PHE A 225 -18.40 -5.19 8.88
C PHE A 225 -18.77 -5.67 10.28
N GLU A 226 -17.93 -5.40 11.29
CA GLU A 226 -18.24 -5.68 12.70
C GLU A 226 -18.96 -4.54 13.39
N THR A 227 -18.50 -3.32 13.14
CA THR A 227 -18.87 -2.16 13.97
C THR A 227 -19.83 -1.20 13.28
N GLY A 228 -20.00 -1.31 11.96
CA GLY A 228 -20.72 -0.33 11.14
C GLY A 228 -20.00 1.01 10.97
N ARG A 229 -18.83 1.22 11.59
CA ARG A 229 -18.10 2.49 11.64
C ARG A 229 -17.04 2.60 10.54
N GLY A 230 -16.51 3.82 10.35
CA GLY A 230 -15.34 4.07 9.50
C GLY A 230 -15.59 4.17 7.99
N ARG A 231 -16.86 4.28 7.55
CA ARG A 231 -17.24 4.36 6.13
C ARG A 231 -16.54 5.47 5.36
N GLY A 232 -16.50 6.69 5.91
CA GLY A 232 -15.85 7.83 5.25
C GLY A 232 -14.36 7.62 5.01
N TRP A 233 -13.63 7.14 6.02
CA TRP A 233 -12.21 6.81 5.89
C TRP A 233 -11.96 5.65 4.93
N ALA A 234 -12.82 4.62 4.95
CA ALA A 234 -12.73 3.51 4.02
C ALA A 234 -13.00 3.97 2.57
N ALA A 235 -13.97 4.86 2.36
CA ALA A 235 -14.28 5.41 1.05
C ALA A 235 -13.14 6.27 0.50
N LEU A 236 -12.56 7.12 1.35
CA LEU A 236 -11.38 7.91 1.01
C LEU A 236 -10.20 7.01 0.61
N LEU A 237 -9.89 5.98 1.41
CA LEU A 237 -8.75 5.10 1.13
C LEU A 237 -8.99 4.22 -0.10
N LEU A 238 -10.22 3.74 -0.34
CA LEU A 238 -10.56 3.00 -1.56
C LEU A 238 -10.44 3.90 -2.80
N ALA A 239 -10.92 5.15 -2.72
CA ALA A 239 -10.76 6.13 -3.79
C ALA A 239 -9.28 6.45 -4.04
N LEU A 240 -8.49 6.69 -3.00
CA LEU A 240 -7.05 6.92 -3.11
C LEU A 240 -6.31 5.70 -3.69
N THR A 241 -6.68 4.47 -3.30
CA THR A 241 -6.13 3.26 -3.92
C THR A 241 -6.36 3.27 -5.43
N GLY A 242 -7.58 3.56 -5.89
CA GLY A 242 -7.89 3.61 -7.33
C GLY A 242 -7.25 4.77 -8.07
N LEU A 243 -7.24 5.96 -7.47
CA LEU A 243 -6.64 7.17 -8.04
C LEU A 243 -5.11 7.15 -8.05
N CYS A 244 -4.49 6.34 -7.18
CA CYS A 244 -3.07 6.03 -7.24
C CYS A 244 -2.78 4.92 -8.25
N HIS A 245 -3.56 3.83 -8.26
CA HIS A 245 -3.35 2.73 -9.20
C HIS A 245 -4.59 1.83 -9.37
N LEU A 246 -5.19 1.82 -10.56
CA LEU A 246 -6.44 1.10 -10.84
C LEU A 246 -6.36 -0.43 -10.57
N LEU A 247 -5.22 -1.06 -10.88
CA LEU A 247 -5.05 -2.51 -10.64
C LEU A 247 -5.13 -2.88 -9.15
N VAL A 248 -4.65 -2.01 -8.27
CA VAL A 248 -4.74 -2.24 -6.82
C VAL A 248 -6.17 -2.01 -6.32
N ALA A 249 -6.94 -1.13 -6.97
CA ALA A 249 -8.38 -1.02 -6.70
C ALA A 249 -9.13 -2.30 -7.08
N PHE A 250 -8.81 -2.96 -8.19
CA PHE A 250 -9.41 -4.27 -8.49
C PHE A 250 -9.08 -5.31 -7.42
N TYR A 251 -7.84 -5.34 -6.91
CA TYR A 251 -7.49 -6.15 -5.75
C TYR A 251 -8.36 -5.83 -4.52
N ALA A 252 -8.51 -4.54 -4.18
CA ALA A 252 -9.34 -4.10 -3.07
C ALA A 252 -10.81 -4.50 -3.23
N LEU A 253 -11.35 -4.43 -4.45
CA LEU A 253 -12.72 -4.82 -4.77
C LEU A 253 -12.91 -6.34 -4.67
N VAL A 254 -11.97 -7.15 -5.15
CA VAL A 254 -12.01 -8.62 -4.98
C VAL A 254 -11.98 -8.97 -3.49
N ALA A 255 -11.09 -8.38 -2.71
CA ALA A 255 -11.03 -8.63 -1.27
C ALA A 255 -12.32 -8.18 -0.55
N SER A 256 -12.94 -7.09 -1.00
CA SER A 256 -14.23 -6.61 -0.49
C SER A 256 -15.37 -7.57 -0.79
N PHE A 257 -15.40 -8.10 -2.02
CA PHE A 257 -16.34 -9.13 -2.43
C PHE A 257 -16.17 -10.40 -1.61
N VAL A 258 -14.94 -10.90 -1.44
CA VAL A 258 -14.64 -12.07 -0.60
C VAL A 258 -15.08 -11.84 0.85
N ALA A 259 -14.77 -10.67 1.43
CA ALA A 259 -15.19 -10.33 2.78
C ALA A 259 -16.72 -10.35 2.94
N PHE A 260 -17.45 -9.89 1.91
CA PHE A 260 -18.91 -9.89 1.92
C PHE A 260 -19.47 -11.31 1.80
N VAL A 261 -18.97 -12.11 0.86
CA VAL A 261 -19.41 -13.50 0.63
C VAL A 261 -19.16 -14.39 1.85
N LEU A 262 -18.07 -14.17 2.59
CA LEU A 262 -17.78 -14.92 3.81
C LEU A 262 -18.74 -14.61 4.97
N ARG A 263 -19.45 -13.47 4.96
CA ARG A 263 -20.43 -13.10 6.00
C ARG A 263 -21.50 -12.16 5.46
N PRO A 264 -22.39 -12.63 4.58
CA PRO A 264 -23.39 -11.79 3.96
C PRO A 264 -24.38 -11.29 5.02
N SER A 265 -24.65 -10.00 5.03
CA SER A 265 -25.69 -9.40 5.86
C SER A 265 -26.16 -8.08 5.25
N ARG A 266 -27.39 -7.65 5.57
CA ARG A 266 -27.91 -6.35 5.14
C ARG A 266 -27.02 -5.20 5.63
N ALA A 267 -26.48 -5.31 6.84
CA ALA A 267 -25.57 -4.33 7.41
C ALA A 267 -24.23 -4.26 6.64
N ALA A 268 -23.63 -5.41 6.32
CA ALA A 268 -22.40 -5.47 5.53
C ALA A 268 -22.63 -4.95 4.10
N PHE A 269 -23.74 -5.32 3.47
CA PHE A 269 -24.13 -4.81 2.15
C PHE A 269 -24.27 -3.28 2.17
N THR A 270 -25.05 -2.74 3.11
CA THR A 270 -25.26 -1.29 3.24
C THR A 270 -23.94 -0.56 3.49
N TRP A 271 -23.09 -1.11 4.36
CA TRP A 271 -21.77 -0.53 4.63
C TRP A 271 -20.89 -0.53 3.38
N LEU A 272 -20.84 -1.64 2.65
CA LEU A 272 -20.02 -1.78 1.44
C LEU A 272 -20.54 -0.89 0.31
N ALA A 273 -21.86 -0.90 0.07
CA ALA A 273 -22.49 -0.10 -0.98
C ALA A 273 -22.29 1.40 -0.74
N THR A 274 -22.57 1.90 0.47
CA THR A 274 -22.37 3.33 0.78
C THR A 274 -20.89 3.73 0.70
N THR A 275 -19.97 2.89 1.18
CA THR A 275 -18.53 3.14 1.07
C THR A 275 -18.07 3.15 -0.39
N GLY A 276 -18.52 2.17 -1.18
CA GLY A 276 -18.18 2.02 -2.59
C GLY A 276 -18.73 3.17 -3.46
N VAL A 277 -19.97 3.60 -3.23
CA VAL A 277 -20.56 4.75 -3.93
C VAL A 277 -19.79 6.03 -3.64
N VAL A 278 -19.49 6.32 -2.36
CA VAL A 278 -18.70 7.51 -2.01
C VAL A 278 -17.30 7.43 -2.62
N ALA A 279 -16.65 6.26 -2.58
CA ALA A 279 -15.34 6.09 -3.21
C ALA A 279 -15.38 6.32 -4.73
N ALA A 280 -16.40 5.78 -5.40
CA ALA A 280 -16.61 5.94 -6.83
C ALA A 280 -16.87 7.41 -7.20
N LEU A 281 -17.70 8.14 -6.44
CA LEU A 281 -17.93 9.57 -6.64
C LEU A 281 -16.65 10.39 -6.45
N CYS A 282 -15.86 10.08 -5.42
CA CYS A 282 -14.56 10.73 -5.21
C CYS A 282 -13.56 10.48 -6.34
N ALA A 283 -13.63 9.32 -7.01
CA ALA A 283 -12.76 8.97 -8.13
C ALA A 283 -13.34 9.31 -9.52
N ALA A 284 -14.61 9.71 -9.58
CA ALA A 284 -15.37 9.85 -10.83
C ALA A 284 -14.75 10.87 -11.80
N PHE A 285 -14.16 11.94 -11.27
CA PHE A 285 -13.53 13.00 -12.07
C PHE A 285 -12.39 12.47 -12.96
N TRP A 286 -11.76 11.34 -12.60
CA TRP A 286 -10.69 10.71 -13.36
C TRP A 286 -11.14 9.40 -14.02
N VAL A 287 -11.88 8.56 -13.29
CA VAL A 287 -12.32 7.24 -13.79
C VAL A 287 -13.33 7.35 -14.93
N LEU A 288 -14.26 8.31 -14.89
CA LEU A 288 -15.26 8.45 -15.96
C LEU A 288 -14.61 8.93 -17.28
N PRO A 289 -13.77 9.98 -17.31
CA PRO A 289 -13.04 10.34 -18.53
C PRO A 289 -12.14 9.22 -19.05
N PHE A 290 -11.41 8.52 -18.16
CA PHE A 290 -10.60 7.36 -18.52
C PHE A 290 -11.43 6.31 -19.25
N TRP A 291 -12.58 5.94 -18.67
CA TRP A 291 -13.45 4.91 -19.23
C TRP A 291 -14.08 5.35 -20.56
N TRP A 292 -14.48 6.62 -20.66
CA TRP A 292 -15.07 7.19 -21.88
C TRP A 292 -14.08 7.20 -23.04
N GLN A 293 -12.80 7.47 -22.75
CA GLN A 293 -11.76 7.59 -23.78
C GLN A 293 -10.96 6.31 -24.00
N ARG A 294 -11.32 5.20 -23.34
CA ARG A 294 -10.56 3.94 -23.32
C ARG A 294 -10.19 3.38 -24.69
N ASP A 295 -10.89 3.75 -25.76
CA ASP A 295 -10.58 3.31 -27.12
C ASP A 295 -9.21 3.82 -27.59
N HIS A 296 -8.73 4.95 -27.04
CA HIS A 296 -7.41 5.53 -27.28
C HIS A 296 -6.33 5.03 -26.30
N LEU A 297 -6.66 4.12 -25.38
CA LEU A 297 -5.69 3.54 -24.45
C LEU A 297 -4.69 2.68 -25.23
N ASN A 298 -3.40 2.95 -25.06
CA ASN A 298 -2.33 2.16 -25.65
C ASN A 298 -2.40 0.70 -25.19
N ASP A 299 -2.20 -0.20 -26.15
CA ASP A 299 -1.93 -1.61 -25.88
C ASP A 299 -0.42 -1.82 -25.89
N MET A 300 0.12 -2.31 -24.78
CA MET A 300 1.56 -2.61 -24.68
C MET A 300 1.93 -3.92 -25.36
N ALA A 301 0.94 -4.68 -25.86
CA ALA A 301 1.11 -5.96 -26.53
C ALA A 301 1.94 -6.97 -25.71
N TRP A 302 1.73 -6.98 -24.39
CA TRP A 302 2.35 -7.97 -23.51
C TRP A 302 1.68 -9.32 -23.70
N ASP A 303 2.47 -10.33 -24.07
CA ASP A 303 1.99 -11.70 -24.17
C ASP A 303 1.50 -12.21 -22.81
N LYS A 304 0.42 -12.99 -22.85
CA LYS A 304 -0.08 -13.65 -21.63
C LYS A 304 0.97 -14.60 -21.06
N LEU A 305 1.26 -14.48 -19.77
CA LEU A 305 2.10 -15.46 -19.07
C LEU A 305 1.39 -16.81 -19.00
N THR A 306 1.99 -17.84 -19.58
CA THR A 306 1.44 -19.22 -19.64
C THR A 306 2.15 -20.21 -18.71
N ALA A 307 3.31 -19.85 -18.15
CA ALA A 307 4.05 -20.67 -17.18
C ALA A 307 3.37 -20.67 -15.80
N TYR A 308 2.10 -21.07 -15.73
CA TYR A 308 1.23 -20.88 -14.56
C TYR A 308 1.81 -21.48 -13.28
N ARG A 309 2.34 -22.71 -13.38
CA ARG A 309 3.00 -23.39 -12.27
C ARG A 309 4.20 -22.61 -11.74
N SER A 310 4.99 -22.00 -12.61
CA SER A 310 6.15 -21.20 -12.20
C SER A 310 5.70 -20.03 -11.34
N TYR A 311 4.76 -19.21 -11.82
CA TYR A 311 4.33 -18.02 -11.09
C TYR A 311 3.48 -18.32 -9.85
N LEU A 312 2.77 -19.44 -9.80
CA LEU A 312 1.92 -19.78 -8.65
C LEU A 312 2.62 -20.64 -7.58
N TRP A 313 3.74 -21.30 -7.91
CA TRP A 313 4.35 -22.30 -7.03
C TRP A 313 5.89 -22.22 -6.92
N ASP A 314 6.63 -22.50 -7.99
CA ASP A 314 8.09 -22.78 -7.88
C ASP A 314 9.03 -21.68 -8.37
N ARG A 315 8.54 -20.71 -9.15
CA ARG A 315 9.31 -19.61 -9.74
C ARG A 315 10.53 -20.10 -10.52
N SER A 316 10.41 -21.24 -11.20
CA SER A 316 11.48 -21.88 -11.98
C SER A 316 11.71 -21.27 -13.37
N ASN A 317 10.68 -20.62 -13.93
CA ASN A 317 10.72 -19.96 -15.23
C ASN A 317 10.02 -18.59 -15.11
N LEU A 318 10.80 -17.52 -15.01
CA LEU A 318 10.32 -16.15 -14.81
C LEU A 318 10.55 -15.31 -16.06
N ALA A 319 9.96 -14.12 -16.09
CA ALA A 319 9.92 -13.28 -17.30
C ALA A 319 11.29 -12.71 -17.71
N ALA A 320 12.29 -12.76 -16.82
CA ALA A 320 13.63 -12.28 -17.08
C ALA A 320 14.65 -13.05 -16.21
N ASP A 321 15.87 -13.22 -16.75
CA ASP A 321 16.92 -14.09 -16.18
C ASP A 321 17.45 -13.62 -14.82
N PHE A 322 17.34 -12.32 -14.50
CA PHE A 322 17.76 -11.78 -13.21
C PHE A 322 16.68 -11.92 -12.12
N LEU A 323 15.46 -12.32 -12.48
CA LEU A 323 14.40 -12.59 -11.51
C LEU A 323 14.65 -13.95 -10.86
N THR A 324 14.45 -14.03 -9.56
CA THR A 324 14.78 -15.23 -8.78
C THR A 324 13.68 -15.58 -7.79
N ASN A 325 13.64 -16.86 -7.38
CA ASN A 325 12.76 -17.34 -6.32
C ASN A 325 13.26 -16.91 -4.94
N ASP A 326 13.26 -15.60 -4.68
CA ASP A 326 13.71 -15.02 -3.43
C ASP A 326 12.75 -13.93 -2.93
N PRO A 327 12.10 -14.10 -1.76
CA PRO A 327 12.21 -15.27 -0.89
C PRO A 327 11.57 -16.54 -1.51
N PRO A 328 11.95 -17.75 -1.07
CA PRO A 328 11.42 -19.01 -1.62
C PRO A 328 9.89 -19.13 -1.48
N LEU A 329 9.18 -19.08 -2.60
CA LEU A 329 7.72 -19.04 -2.64
C LEU A 329 7.08 -20.28 -2.00
N GLN A 330 7.68 -21.46 -2.17
CA GLN A 330 7.15 -22.71 -1.61
C GLN A 330 7.05 -22.65 -0.08
N VAL A 331 8.08 -22.09 0.57
CA VAL A 331 8.08 -21.90 2.03
C VAL A 331 6.96 -20.95 2.42
N VAL A 332 6.82 -19.84 1.70
CA VAL A 332 5.74 -18.86 1.94
C VAL A 332 4.36 -19.51 1.78
N ILE A 333 4.15 -20.33 0.73
CA ILE A 333 2.89 -21.03 0.50
C ILE A 333 2.58 -22.01 1.62
N ILE A 334 3.55 -22.81 2.07
CA ILE A 334 3.36 -23.76 3.18
C ILE A 334 2.94 -23.01 4.45
N VAL A 335 3.66 -21.94 4.80
CA VAL A 335 3.35 -21.13 5.99
C VAL A 335 2.00 -20.41 5.82
N ALA A 336 1.69 -19.91 4.63
CA ALA A 336 0.40 -19.28 4.31
C ALA A 336 -0.76 -20.27 4.39
N ALA A 337 -0.58 -21.52 3.97
CA ALA A 337 -1.57 -22.58 4.10
C ALA A 337 -1.86 -22.90 5.57
N VAL A 338 -0.82 -22.98 6.41
CA VAL A 338 -0.99 -23.06 7.88
C VAL A 338 -1.76 -21.84 8.38
N GLY A 339 -1.45 -20.64 7.90
CA GLY A 339 -2.16 -19.41 8.23
C GLY A 339 -3.64 -19.45 7.87
N ALA A 340 -3.99 -19.96 6.69
CA ALA A 340 -5.36 -20.14 6.23
C ALA A 340 -6.10 -21.16 7.11
N LEU A 341 -5.47 -22.30 7.42
CA LEU A 341 -6.02 -23.33 8.31
C LEU A 341 -6.26 -22.81 9.73
N LEU A 342 -5.28 -22.14 10.34
CA LEU A 342 -5.44 -21.54 11.66
C LEU A 342 -6.49 -20.42 11.64
N SER A 343 -6.63 -19.72 10.52
CA SER A 343 -7.68 -18.72 10.34
C SER A 343 -9.07 -19.34 10.28
N LEU A 344 -9.22 -20.52 9.70
CA LEU A 344 -10.46 -21.29 9.74
C LEU A 344 -10.76 -21.77 11.17
N VAL A 345 -9.78 -22.41 11.84
CA VAL A 345 -9.93 -22.94 13.20
C VAL A 345 -10.27 -21.84 14.21
N TYR A 346 -9.53 -20.72 14.20
CA TYR A 346 -9.72 -19.62 15.14
C TYR A 346 -10.65 -18.52 14.62
N ARG A 347 -11.31 -18.74 13.48
CA ARG A 347 -12.23 -17.80 12.82
C ARG A 347 -11.62 -16.40 12.63
N ARG A 348 -10.36 -16.35 12.19
CA ARG A 348 -9.65 -15.11 11.84
C ARG A 348 -10.14 -14.62 10.49
N ARG A 349 -11.01 -13.61 10.52
CA ARG A 349 -11.64 -13.04 9.33
C ARG A 349 -10.63 -12.52 8.31
N LEU A 350 -9.61 -11.80 8.77
CA LEU A 350 -8.57 -11.29 7.88
C LEU A 350 -7.91 -12.44 7.10
N GLY A 351 -7.50 -13.51 7.78
CA GLY A 351 -6.88 -14.64 7.10
C GLY A 351 -7.83 -15.36 6.14
N LEU A 352 -9.11 -15.52 6.49
CA LEU A 352 -10.10 -16.08 5.56
C LEU A 352 -10.28 -15.21 4.31
N VAL A 353 -10.32 -13.88 4.47
CA VAL A 353 -10.42 -12.93 3.34
C VAL A 353 -9.17 -12.99 2.47
N LEU A 354 -7.97 -13.01 3.08
CA LEU A 354 -6.71 -13.13 2.33
C LEU A 354 -6.62 -14.46 1.57
N ALA A 355 -7.04 -15.58 2.17
CA ALA A 355 -7.04 -16.89 1.53
C ALA A 355 -8.02 -16.95 0.35
N GLY A 356 -9.26 -16.48 0.54
CA GLY A 356 -10.24 -16.41 -0.55
C GLY A 356 -9.81 -15.47 -1.68
N THR A 357 -9.18 -14.34 -1.33
CA THR A 357 -8.65 -13.39 -2.31
C THR A 357 -7.49 -14.01 -3.09
N ALA A 358 -6.52 -14.65 -2.43
CA ALA A 358 -5.43 -15.34 -3.09
C ALA A 358 -5.92 -16.41 -4.08
N ALA A 359 -6.93 -17.19 -3.68
CA ALA A 359 -7.53 -18.20 -4.55
C ALA A 359 -8.17 -17.58 -5.80
N ILE A 360 -8.97 -16.52 -5.66
CA ILE A 360 -9.59 -15.82 -6.80
C ILE A 360 -8.53 -15.22 -7.71
N LEU A 361 -7.48 -14.61 -7.17
CA LEU A 361 -6.39 -14.03 -7.97
C LEU A 361 -5.59 -15.10 -8.70
N ALA A 362 -5.34 -16.26 -8.08
CA ALA A 362 -4.67 -17.38 -8.75
C ALA A 362 -5.50 -17.90 -9.94
N VAL A 363 -6.82 -18.05 -9.75
CA VAL A 363 -7.76 -18.40 -10.84
C VAL A 363 -7.76 -17.32 -11.92
N ALA A 364 -7.85 -16.05 -11.54
CA ALA A 364 -7.84 -14.94 -12.48
C ALA A 364 -6.54 -14.90 -13.29
N PHE A 365 -5.38 -15.15 -12.69
CA PHE A 365 -4.10 -15.20 -13.39
C PHE A 365 -4.06 -16.26 -14.51
N VAL A 366 -4.67 -17.43 -14.27
CA VAL A 366 -4.74 -18.54 -15.24
C VAL A 366 -5.74 -18.23 -16.35
N TYR A 367 -6.94 -17.79 -16.00
CA TYR A 367 -8.07 -17.70 -16.92
C TYR A 367 -8.27 -16.32 -17.55
N LEU A 368 -7.56 -15.28 -17.11
CA LEU A 368 -7.63 -13.97 -17.76
C LEU A 368 -7.24 -14.14 -19.24
N PRO A 369 -8.11 -13.77 -20.20
CA PRO A 369 -7.77 -13.85 -21.60
C PRO A 369 -6.66 -12.85 -21.93
N GLU A 370 -5.95 -13.13 -23.02
CA GLU A 370 -4.99 -12.19 -23.55
C GLU A 370 -5.68 -10.90 -24.02
N GLY A 371 -5.03 -9.77 -23.78
CA GLY A 371 -5.55 -8.45 -24.09
C GLY A 371 -4.82 -7.39 -23.28
N ARG A 372 -5.38 -6.18 -23.24
CA ARG A 372 -4.74 -5.00 -22.62
C ARG A 372 -4.35 -5.18 -21.15
N LEU A 373 -5.08 -6.01 -20.41
CA LEU A 373 -4.72 -6.35 -19.04
C LEU A 373 -3.75 -7.54 -19.03
N TYR A 374 -2.47 -7.23 -18.90
CA TYR A 374 -1.42 -8.23 -18.71
C TYR A 374 -1.65 -9.03 -17.42
N ASN A 375 -1.82 -10.37 -17.54
CA ASN A 375 -2.14 -11.23 -16.39
C ASN A 375 -1.06 -11.22 -15.29
N GLY A 376 0.20 -10.94 -15.62
CA GLY A 376 1.27 -10.76 -14.64
C GLY A 376 0.98 -9.67 -13.60
N ARG A 377 0.14 -8.67 -13.93
CA ARG A 377 -0.29 -7.62 -12.99
C ARG A 377 -1.20 -8.12 -11.85
N ILE A 378 -1.69 -9.36 -11.92
CA ILE A 378 -2.48 -9.98 -10.86
C ILE A 378 -1.58 -10.55 -9.74
N LEU A 379 -0.36 -10.97 -10.10
CA LEU A 379 0.55 -11.70 -9.21
C LEU A 379 0.98 -10.94 -7.94
N PRO A 380 1.22 -9.61 -7.96
CA PRO A 380 1.56 -8.88 -6.74
C PRO A 380 0.49 -9.00 -5.65
N GLY A 381 -0.79 -8.96 -6.02
CA GLY A 381 -1.90 -9.15 -5.08
C GLY A 381 -1.90 -10.56 -4.49
N TYR A 382 -1.63 -11.58 -5.32
CA TYR A 382 -1.50 -12.97 -4.88
C TYR A 382 -0.36 -13.14 -3.87
N TYR A 383 0.85 -12.68 -4.22
CA TYR A 383 2.02 -12.78 -3.34
C TYR A 383 1.82 -12.01 -2.03
N LEU A 384 1.24 -10.81 -2.08
CA LEU A 384 0.93 -10.02 -0.89
C LEU A 384 -0.04 -10.78 0.04
N CYS A 385 -1.08 -11.43 -0.48
CA CYS A 385 -1.96 -12.27 0.33
C CYS A 385 -1.19 -13.41 1.01
N LEU A 386 -0.29 -14.08 0.29
CA LEU A 386 0.51 -15.18 0.85
C LEU A 386 1.44 -14.70 1.98
N TYR A 387 2.17 -13.60 1.80
CA TYR A 387 3.02 -13.05 2.85
C TYR A 387 2.23 -12.66 4.10
N LEU A 388 1.06 -12.03 3.93
CA LEU A 388 0.18 -11.65 5.04
C LEU A 388 -0.43 -12.87 5.74
N LEU A 389 -0.81 -13.91 5.00
CA LEU A 389 -1.25 -15.19 5.57
C LEU A 389 -0.13 -15.87 6.36
N ALA A 390 1.09 -15.83 5.85
CA ALA A 390 2.25 -16.37 6.56
C ALA A 390 2.47 -15.64 7.90
N ALA A 391 2.31 -14.31 7.94
CA ALA A 391 2.31 -13.56 9.20
C ALA A 391 1.19 -14.00 10.16
N VAL A 392 -0.02 -14.25 9.66
CA VAL A 392 -1.13 -14.77 10.49
C VAL A 392 -0.76 -16.14 11.06
N ALA A 393 -0.12 -17.02 10.28
CA ALA A 393 0.34 -18.31 10.75
C ALA A 393 1.32 -18.18 11.91
N VAL A 394 2.39 -17.39 11.73
CA VAL A 394 3.42 -17.15 12.74
C VAL A 394 2.80 -16.53 13.99
N ALA A 395 1.86 -15.59 13.84
CA ALA A 395 1.17 -14.97 14.95
C ALA A 395 0.37 -15.98 15.78
N GLU A 396 -0.42 -16.85 15.15
CA GLU A 396 -1.23 -17.83 15.87
C GLU A 396 -0.36 -18.93 16.49
N VAL A 397 0.72 -19.36 15.83
CA VAL A 397 1.69 -20.32 16.41
C VAL A 397 2.35 -19.75 17.66
N LEU A 398 2.86 -18.51 17.62
CA LEU A 398 3.47 -17.86 18.79
C LEU A 398 2.47 -17.73 19.95
N ARG A 399 1.19 -17.47 19.65
CA ARG A 399 0.15 -17.40 20.68
C ARG A 399 -0.19 -18.75 21.27
N LEU A 400 -0.22 -19.81 20.45
CA LEU A 400 -0.42 -21.17 20.92
C LEU A 400 0.74 -21.59 21.84
N VAL A 401 1.98 -21.36 21.43
CA VAL A 401 3.18 -21.63 22.24
C VAL A 401 3.13 -20.86 23.55
N GLY A 402 2.79 -19.56 23.53
CA GLY A 402 2.65 -18.76 24.74
C GLY A 402 1.64 -19.36 25.74
N ARG A 403 0.46 -19.76 25.25
CA ARG A 403 -0.57 -20.40 26.09
C ARG A 403 -0.12 -21.74 26.66
N LEU A 404 0.61 -22.55 25.88
CA LEU A 404 1.16 -23.82 26.35
C LEU A 404 2.17 -23.60 27.48
N LEU A 405 3.07 -22.62 27.33
CA LEU A 405 4.06 -22.27 28.35
C LEU A 405 3.39 -21.75 29.64
N ASP A 406 2.35 -20.92 29.51
CA ASP A 406 1.58 -20.44 30.68
C ASP A 406 0.90 -21.61 31.42
N GLY A 407 0.34 -22.57 30.68
CA GLY A 407 -0.27 -23.79 31.25
C GLY A 407 0.75 -24.69 31.97
N LEU A 408 1.96 -24.83 31.43
CA LEU A 408 3.04 -25.58 32.08
C LEU A 408 3.50 -24.90 33.37
N ARG A 409 3.66 -23.58 33.36
CA ARG A 409 4.02 -22.80 34.57
C ARG A 409 2.96 -22.91 35.67
N ALA A 410 1.68 -22.87 35.30
CA ALA A 410 0.58 -23.02 36.25
C ALA A 410 0.56 -24.41 36.92
N ARG A 411 0.98 -25.46 36.22
CA ARG A 411 1.09 -26.83 36.76
C ARG A 411 2.36 -27.07 37.58
N GLY A 412 3.45 -26.37 37.29
CA GLY A 412 4.72 -26.50 38.02
C GLY A 412 4.82 -25.66 39.30
N GLY A 413 3.91 -24.71 39.52
CA GLY A 413 3.86 -23.85 40.71
C GLY A 413 2.98 -24.36 41.86
N THR A 414 2.43 -25.58 41.76
CA THR A 414 1.62 -26.23 42.80
C THR A 414 2.36 -27.38 43.49
N GLY A 415 3.69 -27.31 43.56
CA GLY A 415 4.56 -28.29 44.22
C GLY A 415 5.25 -27.71 45.45
#